data_AF-A0A2Z4Y2A7-F1
#
_entry.id   AF-A0A2Z4Y2A7-F1
#
_cell.length_a   1.000
_cell.length_b   1.000
_cell.length_c   1.000
_cell.angle_alpha   90.00
_cell.angle_beta   90.00
_cell.angle_gamma   90.00
#
_symmetry.space_group_name_H-M   'P 1'
#
loop_
_entity.id
_entity.type
_entity.pdbx_description
1 polymer ?
#
loop_
_entity_poly.entity_id
_entity_poly.type
_entity_poly.pdbx_seq_one_letter_code
_entity_poly.pdbx_strand_id
1 'polypeptide(L)'
;MSRLRLLLTLAVLVSGAAALAAPATMARDQILEIGYEMYLLQWPCKDCNIYSGVANATCPYTTTGTKQGIAYKWGGYDTRDSFWLNVVTNCGWAGDTNSAAIVSGTYGDDCSGFASLCLKSGRYTTSSFPSVTTLTSYALIAPGDLMNNAGSHVRIFEKYTATNLTMLLECTTGVSPGRVVRRVLPTDANYEPRRYNYVVPWPSIIGATATGSSSAVIDFRGAADIGFRVYMSTDLSTWTRVADESTLGPQAQQAPVTGLSPSVVYYFRVTALNAGGESTPSSILPLRLASGWPKVLLVNGYDRWTRKTESGGNAHSFLIRDAQCIAAKPLAFDSVDNLRVVDWSVDLRNYDCVWWLLGDESSTDDALSYQEQLQLQRYLEGGGKLFISGSELLYDLIAKANTINDVPFVTNYLKANYVSDGSAGNGYALEGVPGTPFEGITGTFDNGSGGMFNVLYPDVISPQAGATLILRYNATQGAGIMYVGPVGSSTLNASIVYLGFPFEAITASTTRAALANRVLELFFPALSSIEEWREY
;
A
#
# COMPACT_ATOMS: atom_id res chain seq x y z
N MET A 1 -47.83 -40.38 -40.02
CA MET A 1 -46.78 -41.40 -39.79
C MET A 1 -45.44 -40.69 -39.67
N SER A 2 -44.67 -41.08 -38.64
CA SER A 2 -43.30 -40.70 -38.23
C SER A 2 -42.87 -39.22 -38.18
N ARG A 3 -42.77 -38.71 -36.94
CA ARG A 3 -41.84 -37.65 -36.54
C ARG A 3 -40.42 -38.24 -36.48
N LEU A 4 -39.46 -37.66 -37.20
CA LEU A 4 -38.04 -37.93 -37.01
C LEU A 4 -37.41 -36.73 -36.29
N ARG A 5 -37.12 -36.91 -34.99
CA ARG A 5 -36.29 -35.98 -34.21
C ARG A 5 -34.83 -36.28 -34.55
N LEU A 6 -34.15 -35.33 -35.17
CA LEU A 6 -32.70 -35.37 -35.35
C LEU A 6 -32.06 -35.04 -33.98
N LEU A 7 -31.52 -36.05 -33.29
CA LEU A 7 -30.61 -35.83 -32.18
C LEU A 7 -29.27 -35.38 -32.76
N LEU A 8 -28.96 -34.08 -32.64
CA LEU A 8 -27.57 -33.61 -32.76
C LEU A 8 -26.88 -33.87 -31.42
N THR A 9 -26.04 -34.89 -31.39
CA THR A 9 -25.11 -35.15 -30.28
C THR A 9 -24.08 -34.03 -30.27
N LEU A 10 -24.20 -33.09 -29.33
CA LEU A 10 -23.17 -32.10 -29.06
C LEU A 10 -21.98 -32.84 -28.42
N ALA A 11 -21.00 -33.21 -29.24
CA ALA A 11 -19.71 -33.66 -28.75
C ALA A 11 -19.04 -32.46 -28.05
N VAL A 12 -19.12 -32.44 -26.72
CA VAL A 12 -18.29 -31.56 -25.90
C VAL A 12 -16.85 -32.04 -26.05
N LEU A 13 -16.10 -31.40 -26.95
CA LEU A 13 -14.66 -31.40 -26.91
C LEU A 13 -14.25 -30.74 -25.60
N VAL A 14 -13.96 -31.55 -24.58
CA VAL A 14 -13.19 -31.12 -23.42
C VAL A 14 -11.75 -30.96 -23.88
N SER A 15 -11.48 -29.85 -24.57
CA SER A 15 -10.13 -29.41 -24.90
C SER A 15 -9.95 -28.00 -24.33
N GLY A 16 -9.29 -27.93 -23.21
CA GLY A 16 -9.00 -26.68 -22.53
C GLY A 16 -8.80 -26.94 -21.05
N ALA A 17 -7.64 -27.53 -20.69
CA ALA A 17 -7.04 -27.13 -19.44
C ALA A 17 -6.97 -25.60 -19.53
N ALA A 18 -7.76 -24.90 -18.71
CA ALA A 18 -7.57 -23.48 -18.51
C ALA A 18 -6.08 -23.33 -18.18
N ALA A 19 -5.33 -22.67 -19.07
CA ALA A 19 -3.97 -22.29 -18.73
C ALA A 19 -4.09 -21.55 -17.40
N LEU A 20 -3.52 -22.12 -16.33
CA LEU A 20 -3.35 -21.40 -15.08
C LEU A 20 -2.72 -20.07 -15.48
N ALA A 21 -3.43 -18.97 -15.22
CA ALA A 21 -2.91 -17.65 -15.51
C ALA A 21 -1.49 -17.59 -14.94
N ALA A 22 -0.53 -17.10 -15.75
CA ALA A 22 0.83 -16.94 -15.28
C ALA A 22 0.78 -16.13 -13.96
N PRO A 23 1.55 -16.53 -12.93
CA PRO A 23 1.58 -15.79 -11.67
C PRO A 23 1.83 -14.31 -11.93
N ALA A 24 1.03 -13.44 -11.31
CA ALA A 24 1.17 -12.00 -11.45
C ALA A 24 2.54 -11.57 -10.89
N THR A 25 3.23 -10.69 -11.60
CA THR A 25 4.46 -10.09 -11.08
C THR A 25 4.15 -9.20 -9.88
N MET A 26 5.08 -9.13 -8.93
CA MET A 26 4.93 -8.31 -7.74
C MET A 26 6.19 -7.52 -7.42
N ALA A 27 6.00 -6.35 -6.81
CA ALA A 27 7.09 -5.55 -6.31
C ALA A 27 7.55 -6.02 -4.91
N ARG A 28 8.78 -5.66 -4.53
CA ARG A 28 9.41 -6.16 -3.30
C ARG A 28 8.77 -5.60 -2.04
N ASP A 29 8.38 -4.34 -2.11
CA ASP A 29 7.56 -3.65 -1.14
C ASP A 29 6.27 -4.43 -0.84
N GLN A 30 5.54 -4.90 -1.85
CA GLN A 30 4.30 -5.67 -1.69
C GLN A 30 4.51 -6.97 -0.89
N ILE A 31 5.65 -7.66 -1.09
CA ILE A 31 6.00 -8.85 -0.29
C ILE A 31 6.12 -8.49 1.19
N LEU A 32 6.83 -7.40 1.47
CA LEU A 32 7.06 -6.94 2.83
C LEU A 32 5.78 -6.41 3.45
N GLU A 33 4.94 -5.70 2.69
CA GLU A 33 3.67 -5.16 3.12
C GLU A 33 2.75 -6.25 3.68
N ILE A 34 2.55 -7.34 2.92
CA ILE A 34 1.77 -8.50 3.37
C ILE A 34 2.36 -9.09 4.64
N GLY A 35 3.69 -9.19 4.71
CA GLY A 35 4.38 -9.66 5.91
C GLY A 35 4.17 -8.74 7.12
N TYR A 36 4.17 -7.43 6.91
CA TYR A 36 3.92 -6.42 7.94
C TYR A 36 2.47 -6.42 8.40
N GLU A 37 1.50 -6.59 7.50
CA GLU A 37 0.08 -6.76 7.82
C GLU A 37 -0.15 -7.91 8.82
N MET A 38 0.47 -9.06 8.55
CA MET A 38 0.36 -10.26 9.40
C MET A 38 1.16 -10.13 10.70
N TYR A 39 2.31 -9.44 10.68
CA TYR A 39 3.16 -9.19 11.85
C TYR A 39 2.55 -8.15 12.80
N LEU A 40 1.99 -7.07 12.27
CA LEU A 40 1.46 -5.94 13.04
C LEU A 40 0.01 -6.14 13.48
N LEU A 41 -0.68 -7.17 12.98
CA LEU A 41 -2.05 -7.49 13.38
C LEU A 41 -2.17 -7.57 14.91
N GLN A 42 -2.94 -6.65 15.49
CA GLN A 42 -3.33 -6.67 16.90
C GLN A 42 -4.70 -7.32 17.01
N TRP A 43 -4.83 -8.36 17.82
CA TRP A 43 -6.10 -9.10 17.96
C TRP A 43 -6.40 -9.46 19.42
N PRO A 44 -7.68 -9.46 19.83
CA PRO A 44 -8.05 -9.80 21.21
C PRO A 44 -8.10 -11.32 21.40
N CYS A 45 -7.17 -11.87 22.18
CA CYS A 45 -7.22 -13.26 22.61
C CYS A 45 -8.18 -13.41 23.80
N LYS A 46 -9.23 -14.21 23.59
CA LYS A 46 -10.29 -14.53 24.55
C LYS A 46 -10.05 -15.93 25.13
N ASP A 47 -10.76 -16.26 26.22
CA ASP A 47 -10.66 -17.59 26.85
C ASP A 47 -10.96 -18.72 25.85
N CYS A 48 -11.91 -18.51 24.93
CA CYS A 48 -12.26 -19.49 23.89
C CYS A 48 -11.11 -19.80 22.92
N ASN A 49 -10.13 -18.91 22.78
CA ASN A 49 -9.00 -19.12 21.89
C ASN A 49 -7.89 -19.99 22.51
N ILE A 50 -7.93 -20.17 23.83
CA ILE A 50 -6.95 -20.90 24.62
C ILE A 50 -7.50 -22.28 24.93
N TYR A 51 -6.72 -23.32 24.62
CA TYR A 51 -7.15 -24.71 24.74
C TYR A 51 -6.08 -25.58 25.40
N SER A 52 -6.52 -26.73 25.93
CA SER A 52 -5.64 -27.74 26.52
C SER A 52 -6.20 -29.14 26.29
N GLY A 53 -5.37 -30.17 26.43
CA GLY A 53 -5.80 -31.58 26.34
C GLY A 53 -6.18 -32.06 24.94
N VAL A 54 -5.87 -31.29 23.89
CA VAL A 54 -6.14 -31.68 22.49
C VAL A 54 -4.99 -32.55 21.97
N ALA A 55 -5.33 -33.73 21.45
CA ALA A 55 -4.33 -34.66 20.92
C ALA A 55 -3.59 -34.05 19.71
N ASN A 56 -2.26 -34.20 19.68
CA ASN A 56 -1.36 -33.67 18.65
C ASN A 56 -1.38 -32.15 18.46
N ALA A 57 -1.97 -31.39 19.39
CA ALA A 57 -1.96 -29.93 19.36
C ALA A 57 -1.36 -29.34 20.62
N THR A 58 -0.73 -28.17 20.51
CA THR A 58 -0.22 -27.42 21.65
C THR A 58 -0.53 -25.94 21.47
N CYS A 59 -1.37 -25.40 22.35
CA CYS A 59 -1.75 -24.00 22.31
C CYS A 59 -0.52 -23.11 22.57
N PRO A 60 -0.18 -22.16 21.68
CA PRO A 60 0.89 -21.20 21.92
C PRO A 60 0.60 -20.24 23.08
N TYR A 61 -0.67 -20.02 23.44
CA TYR A 61 -1.10 -18.97 24.37
C TYR A 61 -1.64 -19.55 25.68
N THR A 62 -1.36 -18.85 26.79
CA THR A 62 -1.82 -19.24 28.14
C THR A 62 -2.60 -18.15 28.87
N THR A 63 -2.69 -16.95 28.29
CA THR A 63 -3.38 -15.79 28.87
C THR A 63 -4.16 -15.02 27.82
N THR A 64 -5.28 -14.43 28.23
CA THR A 64 -6.09 -13.53 27.40
C THR A 64 -5.43 -12.17 27.19
N GLY A 65 -6.12 -11.29 26.46
CA GLY A 65 -5.71 -9.91 26.19
C GLY A 65 -5.26 -9.69 24.75
N THR A 66 -4.87 -8.47 24.42
CA THR A 66 -4.39 -8.12 23.08
C THR A 66 -3.09 -8.84 22.78
N LYS A 67 -3.05 -9.56 21.66
CA LYS A 67 -1.87 -10.21 21.11
C LYS A 67 -1.50 -9.55 19.79
N GLN A 68 -0.24 -9.70 19.41
CA GLN A 68 0.30 -9.19 18.15
C GLN A 68 0.77 -10.35 17.30
N GLY A 69 0.55 -10.28 15.99
CA GLY A 69 1.02 -11.25 15.00
C GLY A 69 0.10 -12.46 14.90
N ILE A 70 -0.01 -13.01 13.69
CA ILE A 70 -0.73 -14.27 13.47
C ILE A 70 -0.05 -15.40 14.26
N ALA A 71 -0.86 -16.22 14.94
CA ALA A 71 -0.37 -17.33 15.75
C ALA A 71 0.37 -18.39 14.90
N TYR A 72 1.39 -19.04 15.48
CA TYR A 72 2.00 -20.18 14.82
C TYR A 72 1.05 -21.37 14.82
N LYS A 73 0.86 -21.99 13.66
CA LYS A 73 0.11 -23.22 13.46
C LYS A 73 0.86 -24.13 12.48
N TRP A 74 1.17 -25.35 12.89
CA TRP A 74 1.71 -26.35 11.97
C TRP A 74 0.76 -26.62 10.78
N GLY A 75 1.30 -26.54 9.56
CA GLY A 75 0.49 -26.64 8.34
C GLY A 75 -0.50 -25.48 8.18
N GLY A 76 -0.27 -24.34 8.83
CA GLY A 76 -1.06 -23.11 8.74
C GLY A 76 -0.90 -22.37 7.41
N TYR A 77 -1.93 -21.64 7.01
CA TYR A 77 -2.01 -20.86 5.75
C TYR A 77 -3.18 -19.87 5.84
N ASP A 78 -3.34 -19.19 6.98
CA ASP A 78 -4.42 -18.24 7.18
C ASP A 78 -3.98 -16.85 6.69
N THR A 79 -4.85 -16.18 5.93
CA THR A 79 -4.68 -14.74 5.71
C THR A 79 -4.96 -13.99 7.02
N ARG A 80 -4.60 -12.70 7.08
CA ARG A 80 -5.02 -11.80 8.18
C ARG A 80 -6.52 -11.93 8.47
N ASP A 81 -7.35 -11.84 7.43
CA ASP A 81 -8.81 -11.80 7.58
C ASP A 81 -9.40 -13.18 7.87
N SER A 82 -8.85 -14.27 7.31
CA SER A 82 -9.30 -15.63 7.66
C SER A 82 -8.91 -15.96 9.10
N PHE A 83 -7.72 -15.56 9.56
CA PHE A 83 -7.32 -15.68 10.95
C PHE A 83 -8.27 -14.90 11.87
N TRP A 84 -8.59 -13.64 11.53
CA TRP A 84 -9.51 -12.84 12.33
C TRP A 84 -10.90 -13.46 12.40
N LEU A 85 -11.46 -13.85 11.26
CA LEU A 85 -12.78 -14.48 11.20
C LEU A 85 -12.80 -15.75 12.07
N ASN A 86 -11.81 -16.62 11.92
CA ASN A 86 -11.79 -17.90 12.59
C ASN A 86 -11.47 -17.80 14.09
N VAL A 87 -10.49 -16.98 14.47
CA VAL A 87 -10.05 -16.87 15.87
C VAL A 87 -10.86 -15.82 16.63
N VAL A 88 -10.97 -14.60 16.10
CA VAL A 88 -11.55 -13.47 16.83
C VAL A 88 -13.08 -13.50 16.79
N THR A 89 -13.66 -13.68 15.59
CA THR A 89 -15.11 -13.66 15.40
C THR A 89 -15.73 -14.99 15.81
N ASN A 90 -15.22 -16.11 15.31
CA ASN A 90 -15.79 -17.44 15.54
C ASN A 90 -15.26 -18.14 16.80
N CYS A 91 -14.39 -17.48 17.58
CA CYS A 91 -13.85 -18.04 18.83
C CYS A 91 -13.05 -19.35 18.64
N GLY A 92 -12.39 -19.52 17.49
CA GLY A 92 -11.54 -20.68 17.19
C GLY A 92 -10.22 -20.71 17.98
N TRP A 93 -9.56 -21.87 17.99
CA TRP A 93 -8.30 -22.05 18.72
C TRP A 93 -7.13 -21.36 18.03
N ALA A 94 -6.42 -20.49 18.76
CA ALA A 94 -5.33 -19.70 18.21
C ALA A 94 -4.04 -20.53 18.19
N GLY A 95 -3.63 -20.98 17.00
CA GLY A 95 -2.37 -21.65 16.75
C GLY A 95 -2.27 -23.09 17.23
N ASP A 96 -1.19 -23.72 16.81
CA ASP A 96 -0.75 -25.07 17.20
C ASP A 96 0.77 -25.19 16.99
N THR A 97 1.54 -25.26 18.07
CA THR A 97 3.01 -25.40 18.00
C THR A 97 3.47 -26.85 17.86
N ASN A 98 2.56 -27.83 17.88
CA ASN A 98 2.92 -29.23 17.70
C ASN A 98 2.99 -29.57 16.21
N SER A 99 4.11 -30.18 15.79
CA SER A 99 4.36 -30.53 14.38
C SER A 99 4.08 -31.98 14.02
N ALA A 100 3.43 -32.76 14.91
CA ALA A 100 3.17 -34.18 14.68
C ALA A 100 2.05 -34.43 13.66
N ALA A 101 1.04 -33.55 13.59
CA ALA A 101 -0.08 -33.64 12.66
C ALA A 101 -0.71 -32.25 12.44
N ILE A 102 -1.44 -32.08 11.33
CA ILE A 102 -2.26 -30.88 11.13
C ILE A 102 -3.60 -31.07 11.85
N VAL A 103 -3.87 -30.25 12.86
CA VAL A 103 -5.10 -30.35 13.66
C VAL A 103 -6.16 -29.35 13.19
N SER A 104 -7.35 -29.88 12.87
CA SER A 104 -8.52 -29.06 12.51
C SER A 104 -9.02 -28.23 13.69
N GLY A 105 -9.58 -27.05 13.42
CA GLY A 105 -10.09 -26.14 14.45
C GLY A 105 -9.03 -25.26 15.12
N THR A 106 -7.75 -25.42 14.77
CA THR A 106 -6.66 -24.49 15.08
C THR A 106 -6.40 -23.58 13.87
N TYR A 107 -6.00 -22.33 14.11
CA TYR A 107 -5.82 -21.31 13.06
C TYR A 107 -4.54 -20.52 13.23
N GLY A 108 -3.93 -20.12 12.12
CA GLY A 108 -2.63 -19.43 12.06
C GLY A 108 -1.76 -19.95 10.92
N ASP A 109 -0.46 -19.66 11.01
CA ASP A 109 0.51 -19.96 9.96
C ASP A 109 1.69 -20.78 10.43
N ASP A 110 2.28 -21.58 9.54
CA ASP A 110 3.66 -22.03 9.70
C ASP A 110 4.61 -21.13 8.88
N CYS A 111 5.91 -21.40 8.97
CA CYS A 111 6.93 -20.62 8.27
C CYS A 111 6.71 -20.56 6.75
N SER A 112 6.34 -21.70 6.15
CA SER A 112 6.16 -21.82 4.71
C SER A 112 4.83 -21.25 4.25
N GLY A 113 3.77 -21.41 5.03
CA GLY A 113 2.48 -20.82 4.74
C GLY A 113 2.54 -19.30 4.76
N PHE A 114 3.17 -18.73 5.80
CA PHE A 114 3.45 -17.31 5.89
C PHE A 114 4.27 -16.79 4.68
N ALA A 115 5.38 -17.47 4.34
CA ALA A 115 6.20 -17.07 3.20
C ALA A 115 5.44 -17.15 1.87
N SER A 116 4.63 -18.20 1.66
CA SER A 116 3.81 -18.35 0.46
C SER A 116 2.71 -17.29 0.33
N LEU A 117 2.10 -16.87 1.44
CA LEU A 117 1.14 -15.77 1.47
C LEU A 117 1.81 -14.45 1.11
N CYS A 118 2.98 -14.15 1.68
CA CYS A 118 3.74 -12.95 1.35
C CYS A 118 4.18 -12.89 -0.12
N LEU A 119 4.45 -14.04 -0.74
CA LEU A 119 4.81 -14.12 -2.16
C LEU A 119 3.59 -14.18 -3.10
N LYS A 120 2.36 -14.25 -2.59
CA LYS A 120 1.14 -14.57 -3.35
C LYS A 120 1.34 -15.76 -4.32
N SER A 121 2.18 -16.72 -3.93
CA SER A 121 2.68 -17.77 -4.84
C SER A 121 1.71 -18.94 -5.00
N GLY A 122 0.66 -19.00 -4.19
CA GLY A 122 0.04 -20.26 -3.79
C GLY A 122 0.89 -21.01 -2.76
N ARG A 123 0.40 -22.15 -2.27
CA ARG A 123 1.01 -22.85 -1.13
C ARG A 123 2.23 -23.68 -1.54
N TYR A 124 3.39 -23.31 -1.01
CA TYR A 124 4.64 -24.06 -1.10
C TYR A 124 5.12 -24.48 0.29
N THR A 125 6.00 -25.46 0.33
CA THR A 125 6.72 -25.88 1.54
C THR A 125 8.16 -25.43 1.45
N THR A 126 8.88 -25.48 2.57
CA THR A 126 10.33 -25.21 2.61
C THR A 126 11.11 -26.05 1.58
N SER A 127 10.67 -27.29 1.31
CA SER A 127 11.27 -28.17 0.30
C SER A 127 10.84 -27.88 -1.14
N SER A 128 9.69 -27.24 -1.38
CA SER A 128 9.19 -26.97 -2.73
C SER A 128 9.43 -25.55 -3.22
N PHE A 129 9.77 -24.58 -2.36
CA PHE A 129 10.18 -23.24 -2.81
C PHE A 129 11.26 -23.20 -3.92
N PRO A 130 12.23 -24.13 -3.99
CA PRO A 130 13.19 -24.15 -5.10
C PRO A 130 12.57 -24.24 -6.51
N SER A 131 11.32 -24.67 -6.67
CA SER A 131 10.67 -24.74 -7.99
C SER A 131 10.12 -23.39 -8.49
N VAL A 132 9.96 -22.41 -7.58
CA VAL A 132 9.43 -21.06 -7.89
C VAL A 132 10.39 -19.94 -7.52
N THR A 133 11.60 -20.29 -7.09
CA THR A 133 12.63 -19.35 -6.71
C THR A 133 13.97 -19.68 -7.36
N THR A 134 14.76 -18.64 -7.65
CA THR A 134 16.12 -18.76 -8.17
C THR A 134 17.12 -18.53 -7.04
N LEU A 135 18.19 -19.32 -7.00
CA LEU A 135 19.25 -19.18 -6.00
C LEU A 135 19.96 -17.82 -6.16
N THR A 136 20.24 -17.15 -5.04
CA THR A 136 21.10 -15.96 -4.97
C THR A 136 22.17 -16.17 -3.88
N SER A 137 22.85 -15.11 -3.45
CA SER A 137 23.85 -15.17 -2.39
C SER A 137 23.54 -14.17 -1.29
N TYR A 138 24.13 -14.33 -0.10
CA TYR A 138 23.99 -13.34 0.97
C TYR A 138 24.61 -11.98 0.63
N ALA A 139 25.52 -11.91 -0.35
CA ALA A 139 26.05 -10.65 -0.85
C ALA A 139 25.03 -9.88 -1.71
N LEU A 140 24.09 -10.60 -2.36
CA LEU A 140 23.11 -10.05 -3.31
C LEU A 140 21.65 -10.28 -2.89
N ILE A 141 21.42 -10.82 -1.69
CA ILE A 141 20.09 -10.99 -1.12
C ILE A 141 19.46 -9.61 -0.96
N ALA A 142 18.20 -9.50 -1.33
CA ALA A 142 17.48 -8.24 -1.39
C ALA A 142 16.15 -8.34 -0.61
N PRO A 143 15.57 -7.21 -0.19
CA PRO A 143 14.25 -7.18 0.46
C PRO A 143 13.22 -8.08 -0.24
N GLY A 144 12.53 -8.91 0.54
CA GLY A 144 11.54 -9.87 0.04
C GLY A 144 12.10 -11.21 -0.46
N ASP A 145 13.43 -11.34 -0.60
CA ASP A 145 14.04 -12.63 -0.92
C ASP A 145 13.90 -13.60 0.27
N LEU A 146 13.74 -14.89 -0.02
CA LEU A 146 13.66 -15.94 0.98
C LEU A 146 15.05 -16.32 1.49
N MET A 147 15.15 -16.58 2.78
CA MET A 147 16.20 -17.40 3.37
C MET A 147 15.57 -18.79 3.60
N ASN A 148 15.93 -19.78 2.80
CA ASN A 148 15.26 -21.09 2.81
C ASN A 148 16.19 -22.20 3.32
N ASN A 149 15.85 -22.83 4.44
CA ASN A 149 16.44 -24.08 4.90
C ASN A 149 15.47 -25.21 4.52
N ALA A 150 15.68 -25.79 3.34
CA ALA A 150 14.75 -26.72 2.72
C ALA A 150 14.49 -27.95 3.62
N GLY A 151 13.21 -28.26 3.83
CA GLY A 151 12.79 -29.34 4.74
C GLY A 151 12.75 -28.95 6.22
N SER A 152 13.12 -27.71 6.58
CA SER A 152 13.17 -27.26 7.98
C SER A 152 12.42 -25.95 8.21
N HIS A 153 12.86 -24.85 7.61
CA HIS A 153 12.31 -23.51 7.93
C HIS A 153 12.57 -22.50 6.81
N VAL A 154 11.75 -21.45 6.72
CA VAL A 154 11.94 -20.35 5.78
C VAL A 154 11.71 -19.01 6.47
N ARG A 155 12.46 -17.99 6.04
CA ARG A 155 12.34 -16.61 6.51
C ARG A 155 12.32 -15.67 5.30
N ILE A 156 11.77 -14.47 5.46
CA ILE A 156 11.79 -13.43 4.43
C ILE A 156 12.79 -12.36 4.86
N PHE A 157 13.82 -12.13 4.06
CA PHE A 157 14.83 -11.12 4.33
C PHE A 157 14.27 -9.71 4.09
N GLU A 158 14.50 -8.81 5.03
CA GLU A 158 14.13 -7.40 4.89
C GLU A 158 15.37 -6.56 4.57
N LYS A 159 16.39 -6.61 5.43
CA LYS A 159 17.62 -5.84 5.30
C LYS A 159 18.74 -6.35 6.19
N TYR A 160 19.96 -5.88 5.93
CA TYR A 160 21.00 -5.94 6.94
C TYR A 160 20.86 -4.79 7.94
N THR A 161 21.21 -5.07 9.19
CA THR A 161 21.43 -4.06 10.23
C THR A 161 22.82 -3.44 10.08
N ALA A 162 23.08 -2.33 10.78
CA ALA A 162 24.40 -1.68 10.80
C ALA A 162 25.53 -2.59 11.32
N THR A 163 25.20 -3.68 12.04
CA THR A 163 26.16 -4.66 12.56
C THR A 163 26.17 -5.96 11.73
N ASN A 164 25.73 -5.92 10.47
CA ASN A 164 25.71 -7.05 9.54
C ASN A 164 24.88 -8.27 9.99
N LEU A 165 23.93 -8.09 10.91
CA LEU A 165 22.89 -9.09 11.19
C LEU A 165 21.74 -8.93 10.20
N THR A 166 21.05 -10.03 9.88
CA THR A 166 19.84 -10.01 9.05
C THR A 166 18.64 -9.58 9.88
N MET A 167 17.88 -8.63 9.35
CA MET A 167 16.54 -8.29 9.80
C MET A 167 15.55 -8.98 8.86
N LEU A 168 14.60 -9.71 9.43
CA LEU A 168 13.74 -10.63 8.69
C LEU A 168 12.37 -10.80 9.34
N LEU A 169 11.42 -11.29 8.53
CA LEU A 169 10.08 -11.70 8.94
C LEU A 169 9.96 -13.23 8.85
N GLU A 170 9.28 -13.84 9.82
CA GLU A 170 9.01 -15.28 9.83
C GLU A 170 7.84 -15.63 10.75
N CYS A 171 7.14 -16.74 10.47
CA CYS A 171 6.28 -17.38 11.47
C CYS A 171 7.06 -18.52 12.14
N THR A 172 7.24 -18.47 13.46
CA THR A 172 8.14 -19.39 14.15
C THR A 172 7.71 -19.74 15.58
N THR A 173 8.08 -20.94 16.02
CA THR A 173 8.08 -21.38 17.43
C THR A 173 9.37 -21.01 18.16
N GLY A 174 10.35 -20.40 17.47
CA GLY A 174 11.59 -19.86 18.07
C GLY A 174 11.38 -18.62 18.95
N VAL A 175 10.13 -18.26 19.22
CA VAL A 175 9.67 -17.26 20.18
C VAL A 175 8.48 -17.82 20.95
N SER A 176 8.23 -17.33 22.17
CA SER A 176 7.06 -17.70 22.97
C SER A 176 6.21 -16.45 23.26
N PRO A 177 4.90 -16.45 22.97
CA PRO A 177 4.17 -17.44 22.17
C PRO A 177 4.64 -17.48 20.70
N GLY A 178 4.57 -18.65 20.07
CA GLY A 178 4.94 -18.85 18.66
C GLY A 178 3.97 -18.12 17.72
N ARG A 179 4.51 -17.36 16.76
CA ARG A 179 3.75 -16.42 15.90
C ARG A 179 4.58 -15.86 14.75
N VAL A 180 3.94 -15.08 13.89
CA VAL A 180 4.60 -14.16 12.95
C VAL A 180 5.34 -13.07 13.73
N VAL A 181 6.64 -12.93 13.46
CA VAL A 181 7.53 -11.99 14.13
C VAL A 181 8.52 -11.38 13.15
N ARG A 182 9.01 -10.20 13.52
CA ARG A 182 10.20 -9.59 12.95
C ARG A 182 11.39 -9.79 13.89
N ARG A 183 12.50 -10.35 13.39
CA ARG A 183 13.69 -10.65 14.21
C ARG A 183 14.98 -10.13 13.58
N VAL A 184 15.98 -9.95 14.44
CA VAL A 184 17.37 -9.69 14.04
C VAL A 184 18.19 -10.91 14.41
N LEU A 185 18.79 -11.57 13.41
CA LEU A 185 19.53 -12.82 13.57
C LEU A 185 20.85 -12.77 12.77
N PRO A 186 21.87 -13.56 13.11
CA PRO A 186 23.00 -13.76 12.23
C PRO A 186 22.59 -14.53 10.97
N THR A 187 23.41 -14.45 9.92
CA THR A 187 23.30 -15.37 8.78
C THR A 187 23.57 -16.80 9.24
N ASP A 188 22.96 -17.76 8.55
CA ASP A 188 23.07 -19.18 8.86
C ASP A 188 23.34 -19.94 7.55
N ALA A 189 24.39 -20.75 7.55
CA ALA A 189 24.85 -21.49 6.37
C ALA A 189 23.85 -22.54 5.89
N ASN A 190 22.89 -22.96 6.74
CA ASN A 190 21.82 -23.87 6.34
C ASN A 190 20.72 -23.18 5.53
N TYR A 191 20.66 -21.86 5.55
CA TYR A 191 19.65 -21.09 4.82
C TYR A 191 20.23 -20.59 3.51
N GLU A 192 19.64 -21.04 2.40
CA GLU A 192 19.97 -20.58 1.07
C GLU A 192 19.15 -19.33 0.72
N PRO A 193 19.80 -18.20 0.35
CA PRO A 193 19.13 -17.05 -0.22
C PRO A 193 18.47 -17.40 -1.56
N ARG A 194 17.18 -17.11 -1.71
CA ARG A 194 16.38 -17.46 -2.89
C ARG A 194 15.42 -16.33 -3.26
N ARG A 195 15.43 -15.95 -4.53
CA ARG A 195 14.58 -14.88 -5.08
C ARG A 195 13.37 -15.46 -5.78
N TYR A 196 12.18 -14.96 -5.47
CA TYR A 196 10.97 -15.38 -6.16
C TYR A 196 10.99 -14.95 -7.64
N ASN A 197 10.63 -15.88 -8.53
CA ASN A 197 10.83 -15.72 -9.98
C ASN A 197 9.94 -14.63 -10.61
N TYR A 198 8.90 -14.19 -9.92
CA TYR A 198 7.94 -13.18 -10.41
C TYR A 198 8.10 -11.82 -9.71
N VAL A 199 9.24 -11.57 -9.07
CA VAL A 199 9.56 -10.23 -8.54
C VAL A 199 9.97 -9.31 -9.69
N VAL A 200 9.39 -8.11 -9.74
CA VAL A 200 9.75 -7.10 -10.76
C VAL A 200 11.24 -6.71 -10.66
N PRO A 201 11.91 -6.43 -11.79
CA PRO A 201 13.36 -6.24 -11.82
C PRO A 201 13.83 -4.82 -11.44
N TRP A 202 12.96 -3.81 -11.51
CA TRP A 202 13.30 -2.41 -11.16
C TRP A 202 13.22 -2.15 -9.65
N PRO A 203 13.94 -1.16 -9.12
CA PRO A 203 13.79 -0.74 -7.74
C PRO A 203 12.47 0.02 -7.51
N SER A 204 11.97 -0.02 -6.28
CA SER A 204 10.91 0.84 -5.77
C SER A 204 11.53 1.97 -4.96
N ILE A 205 11.25 3.22 -5.31
CA ILE A 205 11.46 4.34 -4.40
C ILE A 205 10.26 4.38 -3.45
N ILE A 206 10.51 4.56 -2.17
CA ILE A 206 9.46 4.41 -1.15
C ILE A 206 9.42 5.57 -0.16
N GLY A 207 10.38 6.48 -0.21
CA GLY A 207 10.38 7.69 0.59
C GLY A 207 11.34 8.74 0.05
N ALA A 208 10.91 9.99 0.08
CA ALA A 208 11.72 11.18 -0.04
C ALA A 208 11.34 12.11 1.11
N THR A 209 12.17 12.09 2.16
CA THR A 209 11.84 12.73 3.45
C THR A 209 12.91 13.75 3.84
N ALA A 210 12.51 14.99 4.13
CA ALA A 210 13.42 16.00 4.64
C ALA A 210 13.99 15.60 6.01
N THR A 211 15.32 15.71 6.18
CA THR A 211 16.03 15.44 7.44
C THR A 211 16.62 16.69 8.08
N GLY A 212 16.49 17.84 7.41
CA GLY A 212 16.97 19.14 7.86
C GLY A 212 16.48 20.23 6.91
N SER A 213 17.05 21.44 7.02
CA SER A 213 16.69 22.57 6.13
C SER A 213 17.32 22.48 4.74
N SER A 214 18.28 21.59 4.53
CA SER A 214 19.03 21.45 3.28
C SER A 214 19.42 20.01 2.96
N SER A 215 18.72 19.04 3.55
CA SER A 215 19.01 17.62 3.40
C SER A 215 17.76 16.77 3.42
N ALA A 216 17.83 15.62 2.76
CA ALA A 216 16.80 14.61 2.71
C ALA A 216 17.40 13.20 2.77
N VAL A 217 16.56 12.21 3.04
CA VAL A 217 16.87 10.80 2.85
C VAL A 217 15.90 10.24 1.81
N ILE A 218 16.47 9.52 0.84
CA ILE A 218 15.73 8.78 -0.17
C ILE A 218 15.74 7.32 0.21
N ASP A 219 14.58 6.78 0.56
CA ASP A 219 14.37 5.38 0.88
C ASP A 219 13.97 4.60 -0.37
N PHE A 220 14.53 3.40 -0.54
CA PHE A 220 14.20 2.53 -1.66
C PHE A 220 14.35 1.04 -1.32
N ARG A 221 13.76 0.19 -2.14
CA ARG A 221 13.92 -1.27 -2.14
C ARG A 221 14.27 -1.73 -3.55
N GLY A 222 15.10 -2.75 -3.67
CA GLY A 222 15.50 -3.26 -4.98
C GLY A 222 16.52 -4.37 -4.85
N ALA A 223 16.91 -4.93 -5.99
CA ALA A 223 18.05 -5.82 -6.09
C ALA A 223 19.03 -5.26 -7.12
N ALA A 224 20.31 -5.33 -6.80
CA ALA A 224 21.38 -4.91 -7.70
C ALA A 224 22.59 -5.84 -7.54
N ASP A 225 23.30 -6.14 -8.62
CA ASP A 225 24.57 -6.87 -8.56
C ASP A 225 25.73 -5.95 -8.16
N ILE A 226 25.67 -4.69 -8.58
CA ILE A 226 26.75 -3.70 -8.40
C ILE A 226 26.34 -2.64 -7.37
N GLY A 227 25.13 -2.11 -7.46
CA GLY A 227 24.65 -1.06 -6.55
C GLY A 227 23.48 -0.27 -7.12
N PHE A 228 23.21 0.88 -6.53
CA PHE A 228 22.10 1.75 -6.91
C PHE A 228 22.59 3.15 -7.29
N ARG A 229 21.79 3.86 -8.07
CA ARG A 229 21.99 5.27 -8.38
C ARG A 229 20.74 6.05 -8.07
N VAL A 230 20.91 7.23 -7.48
CA VAL A 230 19.81 8.16 -7.18
C VAL A 230 19.95 9.38 -8.07
N TYR A 231 18.86 9.73 -8.74
CA TYR A 231 18.78 10.90 -9.58
C TYR A 231 17.83 11.91 -8.98
N MET A 232 18.18 13.18 -9.12
CA MET A 232 17.42 14.33 -8.69
C MET A 232 17.14 15.24 -9.88
N SER A 233 15.95 15.86 -9.90
CA SER A 233 15.57 16.87 -10.87
C SER A 233 14.77 17.99 -10.19
N THR A 234 14.78 19.19 -10.78
CA THR A 234 13.91 20.32 -10.38
C THR A 234 12.94 20.72 -11.49
N ASP A 235 13.08 20.16 -12.69
CA ASP A 235 12.34 20.51 -13.91
C ASP A 235 11.70 19.30 -14.60
N LEU A 236 11.93 18.09 -14.07
CA LEU A 236 11.54 16.78 -14.61
C LEU A 236 12.18 16.39 -15.96
N SER A 237 12.99 17.27 -16.54
CA SER A 237 13.63 17.08 -17.83
C SER A 237 15.12 16.74 -17.68
N THR A 238 15.80 17.46 -16.80
CA THR A 238 17.22 17.31 -16.50
C THR A 238 17.38 16.53 -15.20
N TRP A 239 18.08 15.41 -15.27
CA TRP A 239 18.31 14.52 -14.13
C TRP A 239 19.79 14.48 -13.77
N THR A 240 20.12 14.92 -12.56
CA THR A 240 21.48 14.86 -12.02
C THR A 240 21.61 13.64 -11.12
N ARG A 241 22.68 12.86 -11.30
CA ARG A 241 23.01 11.77 -10.38
C ARG A 241 23.58 12.35 -9.08
N VAL A 242 22.89 12.15 -7.97
CA VAL A 242 23.24 12.70 -6.65
C VAL A 242 23.86 11.66 -5.71
N ALA A 243 23.68 10.38 -6.01
CA ALA A 243 24.38 9.27 -5.36
C ALA A 243 24.54 8.11 -6.36
N ASP A 244 25.59 7.31 -6.18
CA ASP A 244 25.91 6.20 -7.08
C ASP A 244 26.52 5.00 -6.35
N GLU A 245 26.83 3.96 -7.12
CA GLU A 245 27.28 2.65 -6.64
C GLU A 245 28.56 2.69 -5.79
N SER A 246 29.33 3.78 -5.85
CA SER A 246 30.50 3.98 -4.98
C SER A 246 30.11 4.14 -3.49
N THR A 247 28.88 4.58 -3.25
CA THR A 247 28.30 4.78 -1.89
C THR A 247 27.07 3.92 -1.64
N LEU A 248 26.39 3.49 -2.71
CA LEU A 248 25.16 2.71 -2.67
C LEU A 248 25.41 1.31 -3.25
N GLY A 249 26.10 0.45 -2.52
CA GLY A 249 26.32 -0.94 -2.93
C GLY A 249 25.04 -1.80 -2.97
N PRO A 250 25.14 -3.10 -3.28
CA PRO A 250 23.99 -4.01 -3.46
C PRO A 250 23.00 -4.09 -2.30
N GLN A 251 23.46 -3.76 -1.09
CA GLN A 251 22.69 -3.81 0.15
C GLN A 251 22.14 -2.44 0.59
N ALA A 252 22.39 -1.37 -0.18
CA ALA A 252 21.88 -0.06 0.13
C ALA A 252 20.35 -0.03 0.01
N GLN A 253 19.71 0.67 0.94
CA GLN A 253 18.26 0.88 0.96
C GLN A 253 17.87 2.34 1.20
N GLN A 254 18.89 3.18 1.38
CA GLN A 254 18.76 4.59 1.71
C GLN A 254 19.91 5.36 1.08
N ALA A 255 19.63 6.58 0.63
CA ALA A 255 20.64 7.53 0.16
C ALA A 255 20.42 8.88 0.85
N PRO A 256 21.39 9.38 1.64
CA PRO A 256 21.35 10.75 2.10
C PRO A 256 21.63 11.71 0.93
N VAL A 257 20.85 12.77 0.83
CA VAL A 257 21.04 13.84 -0.15
C VAL A 257 21.19 15.16 0.60
N THR A 258 22.21 15.94 0.23
CA THR A 258 22.54 17.22 0.87
C THR A 258 22.64 18.34 -0.17
N GLY A 259 22.66 19.59 0.28
CA GLY A 259 22.78 20.75 -0.61
C GLY A 259 21.46 21.14 -1.27
N LEU A 260 20.33 20.75 -0.66
CA LEU A 260 19.01 21.14 -1.10
C LEU A 260 18.70 22.56 -0.62
N SER A 261 18.00 23.33 -1.46
CA SER A 261 17.56 24.68 -1.14
C SER A 261 16.10 24.66 -0.67
N PRO A 262 15.74 25.41 0.37
CA PRO A 262 14.34 25.63 0.73
C PRO A 262 13.52 26.20 -0.42
N SER A 263 12.22 25.94 -0.39
CA SER A 263 11.20 26.40 -1.33
C SER A 263 11.33 25.88 -2.77
N VAL A 264 12.33 25.02 -3.06
CA VAL A 264 12.49 24.32 -4.34
C VAL A 264 11.81 22.95 -4.27
N VAL A 265 11.09 22.59 -5.34
CA VAL A 265 10.57 21.22 -5.52
C VAL A 265 11.65 20.37 -6.17
N TYR A 266 12.01 19.29 -5.50
CA TYR A 266 12.90 18.26 -5.99
C TYR A 266 12.11 17.00 -6.34
N TYR A 267 12.55 16.30 -7.37
CA TYR A 267 11.98 15.03 -7.81
C TYR A 267 13.07 13.97 -7.80
N PHE A 268 12.79 12.83 -7.18
CA PHE A 268 13.76 11.74 -7.03
C PHE A 268 13.31 10.47 -7.72
N ARG A 269 14.28 9.75 -8.30
CA ARG A 269 14.11 8.38 -8.82
C ARG A 269 15.37 7.57 -8.58
N VAL A 270 15.22 6.26 -8.52
CA VAL A 270 16.30 5.31 -8.23
C VAL A 270 16.43 4.31 -9.38
N THR A 271 17.65 3.90 -9.71
CA THR A 271 17.94 2.78 -10.62
C THR A 271 18.83 1.76 -9.93
N ALA A 272 18.76 0.51 -10.38
CA ALA A 272 19.68 -0.56 -9.98
C ALA A 272 20.71 -0.78 -11.09
N LEU A 273 21.98 -0.95 -10.71
CA LEU A 273 23.08 -1.27 -11.61
C LEU A 273 23.44 -2.75 -11.49
N ASN A 274 23.32 -3.46 -12.60
CA ASN A 274 23.58 -4.89 -12.71
C ASN A 274 24.65 -5.18 -13.77
N ALA A 275 25.10 -6.43 -13.87
CA ALA A 275 26.06 -6.83 -14.91
C ALA A 275 25.55 -6.53 -16.33
N GLY A 276 24.23 -6.59 -16.55
CA GLY A 276 23.58 -6.26 -17.82
C GLY A 276 23.38 -4.77 -18.08
N GLY A 277 23.75 -3.89 -17.14
CA GLY A 277 23.57 -2.44 -17.23
C GLY A 277 22.63 -1.88 -16.16
N GLU A 278 22.30 -0.60 -16.34
CA GLU A 278 21.41 0.15 -15.45
C GLU A 278 19.94 -0.16 -15.78
N SER A 279 19.14 -0.42 -14.75
CA SER A 279 17.72 -0.71 -14.89
C SER A 279 16.91 0.50 -15.37
N THR A 280 15.67 0.26 -15.75
CA THR A 280 14.67 1.33 -15.77
C THR A 280 14.54 1.97 -14.38
N PRO A 281 14.23 3.28 -14.31
CA PRO A 281 14.07 3.96 -13.03
C PRO A 281 12.79 3.53 -12.31
N SER A 282 12.81 3.70 -10.98
CA SER A 282 11.64 3.64 -10.10
C SER A 282 10.60 4.70 -10.45
N SER A 283 9.48 4.69 -9.72
CA SER A 283 8.55 5.82 -9.68
C SER A 283 9.25 7.11 -9.26
N ILE A 284 8.58 8.25 -9.43
CA ILE A 284 9.12 9.56 -9.03
C ILE A 284 8.45 10.03 -7.75
N LEU A 285 9.24 10.32 -6.73
CA LEU A 285 8.78 10.92 -5.47
C LEU A 285 9.22 12.39 -5.37
N PRO A 286 8.26 13.33 -5.20
CA PRO A 286 8.55 14.75 -5.05
C PRO A 286 8.82 15.14 -3.58
N LEU A 287 9.65 16.15 -3.37
CA LEU A 287 10.01 16.70 -2.05
C LEU A 287 10.09 18.22 -2.15
N ARG A 288 9.61 18.94 -1.13
CA ARG A 288 9.88 20.37 -0.97
C ARG A 288 10.17 20.70 0.48
N LEU A 289 11.36 21.25 0.71
CA LEU A 289 11.75 21.74 2.02
C LEU A 289 11.19 23.15 2.21
N ALA A 290 10.52 23.43 3.32
CA ALA A 290 10.14 24.78 3.72
C ALA A 290 10.09 24.86 5.25
N SER A 291 10.18 26.08 5.79
CA SER A 291 10.15 26.33 7.24
C SER A 291 9.11 27.39 7.57
N GLY A 292 8.44 27.25 8.71
CA GLY A 292 7.38 28.17 9.14
C GLY A 292 6.04 27.97 8.42
N TRP A 293 5.92 26.92 7.61
CA TRP A 293 4.71 26.56 6.86
C TRP A 293 4.24 25.16 7.23
N PRO A 294 2.92 24.88 7.10
CA PRO A 294 2.42 23.52 7.28
C PRO A 294 3.15 22.52 6.37
N LYS A 295 3.37 21.32 6.91
CA LYS A 295 4.05 20.22 6.22
C LYS A 295 3.04 19.16 5.78
N VAL A 296 3.01 18.88 4.49
CA VAL A 296 2.13 17.87 3.88
C VAL A 296 2.89 16.56 3.69
N LEU A 297 2.26 15.43 3.97
CA LEU A 297 2.73 14.12 3.52
C LEU A 297 1.97 13.72 2.26
N LEU A 298 2.68 13.50 1.16
CA LEU A 298 2.12 12.91 -0.05
C LEU A 298 2.30 11.40 0.02
N VAL A 299 1.20 10.64 0.03
CA VAL A 299 1.24 9.19 0.09
C VAL A 299 0.81 8.63 -1.26
N ASN A 300 1.69 7.85 -1.88
CA ASN A 300 1.36 7.00 -3.01
C ASN A 300 0.85 5.66 -2.48
N GLY A 301 -0.45 5.40 -2.60
CA GLY A 301 -1.07 4.12 -2.26
C GLY A 301 -1.72 3.44 -3.45
N TYR A 302 -1.28 3.73 -4.69
CA TYR A 302 -1.84 3.09 -5.88
C TYR A 302 -1.13 1.75 -6.18
N ASP A 303 -1.47 0.72 -5.42
CA ASP A 303 -0.77 -0.57 -5.42
C ASP A 303 -1.06 -1.42 -6.65
N ARG A 304 -2.23 -1.23 -7.27
CA ARG A 304 -2.63 -1.95 -8.47
C ARG A 304 -1.80 -1.56 -9.70
N TRP A 305 -1.20 -0.37 -9.72
CA TRP A 305 -0.58 0.19 -10.93
C TRP A 305 0.39 -0.77 -11.64
N THR A 306 1.26 -1.48 -10.90
CA THR A 306 2.26 -2.39 -11.48
C THR A 306 1.67 -3.66 -12.11
N ARG A 307 0.37 -3.92 -11.93
CA ARG A 307 -0.32 -5.12 -12.43
C ARG A 307 -1.26 -4.82 -13.59
N LYS A 308 -1.45 -3.54 -13.93
CA LYS A 308 -2.27 -3.18 -15.06
C LYS A 308 -1.54 -3.41 -16.37
N THR A 309 -2.25 -3.97 -17.35
CA THR A 309 -1.74 -4.11 -18.72
C THR A 309 -1.43 -2.75 -19.34
N GLU A 310 -2.19 -1.69 -18.99
CA GLU A 310 -2.01 -0.33 -19.50
C GLU A 310 -0.75 0.37 -18.95
N SER A 311 -0.24 -0.02 -17.78
CA SER A 311 1.02 0.50 -17.25
C SER A 311 2.24 -0.24 -17.82
N GLY A 312 2.02 -1.43 -18.40
CA GLY A 312 3.09 -2.37 -18.75
C GLY A 312 3.93 -2.79 -17.54
N GLY A 313 3.38 -2.65 -16.33
CA GLY A 313 4.07 -2.86 -15.05
C GLY A 313 5.09 -1.78 -14.68
N ASN A 314 5.26 -0.73 -15.48
CA ASN A 314 6.33 0.24 -15.28
C ASN A 314 6.11 1.14 -14.07
N ALA A 315 7.17 1.75 -13.58
CA ALA A 315 7.11 2.87 -12.63
C ALA A 315 6.21 4.03 -13.12
N HIS A 316 5.64 4.79 -12.19
CA HIS A 316 4.77 5.95 -12.47
C HIS A 316 5.27 7.23 -11.79
N SER A 317 4.59 8.34 -12.05
CA SER A 317 5.00 9.66 -11.58
C SER A 317 3.80 10.50 -11.11
N PHE A 318 2.76 9.83 -10.62
CA PHE A 318 1.46 10.44 -10.35
C PHE A 318 1.50 11.56 -9.32
N LEU A 319 2.23 11.37 -8.21
CA LEU A 319 2.41 12.39 -7.18
C LEU A 319 3.03 13.70 -7.69
N ILE A 320 3.62 13.73 -8.89
CA ILE A 320 4.06 14.99 -9.51
C ILE A 320 2.88 15.94 -9.70
N ARG A 321 1.72 15.45 -10.16
CA ARG A 321 0.55 16.30 -10.44
C ARG A 321 0.02 16.94 -9.15
N ASP A 322 0.03 16.19 -8.06
CA ASP A 322 -0.33 16.64 -6.71
C ASP A 322 0.68 17.65 -6.17
N ALA A 323 1.97 17.31 -6.21
CA ALA A 323 3.04 18.17 -5.72
C ALA A 323 3.10 19.52 -6.45
N GLN A 324 2.87 19.54 -7.77
CA GLN A 324 2.79 20.78 -8.55
C GLN A 324 1.65 21.69 -8.08
N CYS A 325 0.51 21.12 -7.71
CA CYS A 325 -0.63 21.90 -7.21
C CYS A 325 -0.37 22.42 -5.79
N ILE A 326 0.21 21.59 -4.92
CA ILE A 326 0.53 21.95 -3.54
C ILE A 326 1.66 22.99 -3.48
N ALA A 327 2.63 22.91 -4.41
CA ALA A 327 3.73 23.86 -4.52
C ALA A 327 3.30 25.29 -4.90
N ALA A 328 2.05 25.49 -5.36
CA ALA A 328 1.47 26.82 -5.58
C ALA A 328 1.28 27.60 -4.27
N LYS A 329 1.27 26.91 -3.12
CA LYS A 329 1.33 27.50 -1.79
C LYS A 329 2.74 27.27 -1.21
N PRO A 330 3.20 28.05 -0.21
CA PRO A 330 4.56 27.95 0.34
C PRO A 330 4.82 26.73 1.25
N LEU A 331 3.98 25.69 1.13
CA LEU A 331 4.00 24.49 1.98
C LEU A 331 5.26 23.65 1.75
N ALA A 332 5.72 22.99 2.82
CA ALA A 332 6.67 21.90 2.71
C ALA A 332 5.91 20.60 2.40
N PHE A 333 6.57 19.66 1.71
CA PHE A 333 6.03 18.31 1.60
C PHE A 333 7.13 17.26 1.50
N ASP A 334 6.91 16.15 2.20
CA ASP A 334 7.60 14.88 1.97
C ASP A 334 6.70 13.98 1.15
N SER A 335 7.27 12.94 0.54
CA SER A 335 6.48 11.90 -0.13
C SER A 335 6.95 10.51 0.24
N VAL A 336 5.99 9.60 0.32
CA VAL A 336 6.23 8.19 0.62
C VAL A 336 5.32 7.29 -0.19
N ASP A 337 5.78 6.07 -0.36
CA ASP A 337 4.92 4.94 -0.67
C ASP A 337 4.18 4.49 0.60
N ASN A 338 2.95 4.03 0.44
CA ASN A 338 2.05 3.62 1.52
C ASN A 338 2.65 2.55 2.45
N LEU A 339 3.59 1.74 1.97
CA LEU A 339 4.34 0.80 2.82
C LEU A 339 5.03 1.49 4.02
N ARG A 340 5.43 2.77 3.92
CA ARG A 340 6.03 3.50 5.06
C ARG A 340 5.02 3.84 6.16
N VAL A 341 3.74 3.88 5.80
CA VAL A 341 2.63 4.03 6.74
C VAL A 341 2.37 2.67 7.39
N VAL A 342 2.36 1.59 6.61
CA VAL A 342 2.16 0.21 7.09
C VAL A 342 3.23 -0.22 8.09
N ASP A 343 4.52 0.05 7.83
CA ASP A 343 5.63 -0.38 8.69
C ASP A 343 5.98 0.58 9.85
N TRP A 344 5.19 1.65 10.02
CA TRP A 344 5.36 2.71 11.02
C TRP A 344 6.69 3.47 10.94
N SER A 345 7.41 3.38 9.81
CA SER A 345 8.61 4.20 9.58
C SER A 345 8.27 5.68 9.41
N VAL A 346 7.03 6.00 9.03
CA VAL A 346 6.50 7.36 9.02
C VAL A 346 5.29 7.48 9.95
N ASP A 347 5.42 8.38 10.93
CA ASP A 347 4.31 8.77 11.81
C ASP A 347 3.51 9.91 11.17
N LEU A 348 2.26 9.63 10.78
CA LEU A 348 1.37 10.60 10.16
C LEU A 348 1.15 11.86 11.01
N ARG A 349 1.30 11.74 12.34
CA ARG A 349 1.12 12.86 13.28
C ARG A 349 2.21 13.92 13.18
N ASN A 350 3.30 13.64 12.47
CA ASN A 350 4.35 14.63 12.18
C ASN A 350 3.99 15.56 11.02
N TYR A 351 2.80 15.41 10.42
CA TYR A 351 2.35 16.18 9.27
C TYR A 351 1.03 16.89 9.56
N ASP A 352 0.95 18.14 9.13
CA ASP A 352 -0.24 18.97 9.30
C ASP A 352 -1.39 18.55 8.35
N CYS A 353 -1.05 17.86 7.27
CA CYS A 353 -1.99 17.28 6.31
C CYS A 353 -1.40 16.00 5.69
N VAL A 354 -2.23 14.98 5.53
CA VAL A 354 -1.94 13.77 4.74
C VAL A 354 -2.73 13.84 3.44
N TRP A 355 -2.05 13.71 2.31
CA TRP A 355 -2.60 13.74 0.96
C TRP A 355 -2.39 12.36 0.32
N TRP A 356 -3.44 11.57 0.26
CA TRP A 356 -3.39 10.15 -0.07
C TRP A 356 -3.97 9.88 -1.47
N LEU A 357 -3.10 9.39 -2.35
CA LEU A 357 -3.45 9.02 -3.71
C LEU A 357 -3.66 7.52 -3.80
N LEU A 358 -4.78 7.08 -4.37
CA LEU A 358 -5.09 5.67 -4.61
C LEU A 358 -5.17 5.30 -6.09
N GLY A 359 -5.28 6.25 -7.02
CA GLY A 359 -5.43 5.90 -8.43
C GLY A 359 -6.72 5.15 -8.74
N ASP A 360 -6.65 4.28 -9.75
CA ASP A 360 -7.76 3.41 -10.15
C ASP A 360 -7.60 2.01 -9.57
N GLU A 361 -8.01 1.88 -8.30
CA GLU A 361 -7.94 0.64 -7.55
C GLU A 361 -8.82 -0.46 -8.13
N SER A 362 -8.80 -1.65 -7.53
CA SER A 362 -9.62 -2.75 -8.03
C SER A 362 -10.18 -3.65 -6.98
N SER A 363 -11.16 -4.41 -7.46
CA SER A 363 -11.66 -5.64 -6.90
C SER A 363 -10.66 -6.70 -6.34
N THR A 364 -9.37 -6.72 -6.71
CA THR A 364 -8.46 -7.84 -6.33
C THR A 364 -7.46 -7.53 -5.21
N ASP A 365 -7.24 -6.26 -4.91
CA ASP A 365 -6.31 -5.80 -3.88
C ASP A 365 -7.07 -4.83 -2.96
N ASP A 366 -6.73 -4.82 -1.66
CA ASP A 366 -7.36 -3.90 -0.71
C ASP A 366 -6.97 -2.47 -1.10
N ALA A 367 -7.93 -1.59 -1.36
CA ALA A 367 -7.68 -0.19 -1.71
C ALA A 367 -7.10 0.61 -0.54
N LEU A 368 -7.41 0.17 0.69
CA LEU A 368 -6.70 0.56 1.90
C LEU A 368 -6.55 -0.67 2.78
N SER A 369 -5.32 -1.03 3.12
CA SER A 369 -5.03 -2.16 3.99
C SER A 369 -5.50 -1.92 5.44
N TYR A 370 -5.61 -2.99 6.22
CA TYR A 370 -6.00 -2.89 7.63
C TYR A 370 -5.07 -1.98 8.44
N GLN A 371 -3.75 -2.05 8.23
CA GLN A 371 -2.80 -1.21 8.97
C GLN A 371 -2.91 0.26 8.54
N GLU A 372 -3.12 0.53 7.25
CA GLU A 372 -3.34 1.89 6.75
C GLU A 372 -4.58 2.52 7.36
N GLN A 373 -5.70 1.78 7.35
CA GLN A 373 -6.92 2.24 8.00
C GLN A 373 -6.66 2.52 9.48
N LEU A 374 -5.95 1.64 10.20
CA LEU A 374 -5.62 1.88 11.61
C LEU A 374 -4.75 3.14 11.82
N GLN A 375 -3.76 3.41 10.96
CA GLN A 375 -2.96 4.63 11.04
C GLN A 375 -3.79 5.88 10.74
N LEU A 376 -4.64 5.83 9.71
CA LEU A 376 -5.53 6.93 9.36
C LEU A 376 -6.54 7.22 10.48
N GLN A 377 -7.08 6.18 11.13
CA GLN A 377 -7.93 6.34 12.31
C GLN A 377 -7.21 7.11 13.41
N ARG A 378 -6.00 6.68 13.79
CA ARG A 378 -5.21 7.33 14.84
C ARG A 378 -4.84 8.77 14.48
N TYR A 379 -4.52 9.03 13.22
CA TYR A 379 -4.23 10.37 12.72
C TYR A 379 -5.45 11.29 12.81
N LEU A 380 -6.61 10.82 12.36
CA LEU A 380 -7.85 11.60 12.36
C LEU A 380 -8.40 11.80 13.78
N GLU A 381 -8.30 10.81 14.68
CA GLU A 381 -8.65 11.00 16.10
C GLU A 381 -7.75 12.04 16.79
N GLY A 382 -6.53 12.25 16.27
CA GLY A 382 -5.64 13.33 16.68
C GLY A 382 -6.01 14.72 16.13
N GLY A 383 -7.10 14.87 15.39
CA GLY A 383 -7.49 16.11 14.72
C GLY A 383 -6.79 16.34 13.35
N GLY A 384 -6.25 15.27 12.76
CA GLY A 384 -5.56 15.29 11.48
C GLY A 384 -6.41 15.77 10.31
N LYS A 385 -5.74 16.13 9.21
CA LYS A 385 -6.35 16.59 7.96
C LYS A 385 -6.03 15.64 6.83
N LEU A 386 -7.04 15.01 6.25
CA LEU A 386 -6.89 13.99 5.21
C LEU A 386 -7.56 14.43 3.92
N PHE A 387 -6.76 14.58 2.87
CA PHE A 387 -7.25 14.50 1.51
C PHE A 387 -7.02 13.08 1.00
N ILE A 388 -8.04 12.43 0.46
CA ILE A 388 -7.93 11.10 -0.16
C ILE A 388 -8.73 11.04 -1.46
N SER A 389 -8.14 10.45 -2.50
CA SER A 389 -8.80 10.36 -3.81
C SER A 389 -8.43 9.09 -4.57
N GLY A 390 -9.42 8.46 -5.19
CA GLY A 390 -9.26 7.29 -6.06
C GLY A 390 -10.61 6.78 -6.56
N SER A 391 -10.59 5.89 -7.54
CA SER A 391 -11.76 5.08 -7.91
C SER A 391 -11.72 3.71 -7.23
N GLU A 392 -12.89 3.08 -7.12
CA GLU A 392 -13.10 1.77 -6.45
C GLU A 392 -12.73 1.71 -4.96
N LEU A 393 -12.48 2.83 -4.27
CA LEU A 393 -12.18 2.83 -2.83
C LEU A 393 -13.39 2.33 -2.01
N LEU A 394 -14.57 2.92 -2.21
CA LEU A 394 -15.76 2.49 -1.48
C LEU A 394 -16.38 1.23 -2.06
N TYR A 395 -16.20 0.95 -3.36
CA TYR A 395 -16.52 -0.37 -3.88
C TYR A 395 -15.76 -1.47 -3.11
N ASP A 396 -14.45 -1.30 -2.91
CA ASP A 396 -13.65 -2.25 -2.13
C ASP A 396 -14.08 -2.27 -0.66
N LEU A 397 -14.08 -1.13 0.02
CA LEU A 397 -14.31 -1.06 1.46
C LEU A 397 -15.78 -1.34 1.87
N ILE A 398 -16.77 -1.05 1.02
CA ILE A 398 -18.19 -1.21 1.38
C ILE A 398 -18.84 -2.37 0.62
N ALA A 399 -18.71 -2.42 -0.71
CA ALA A 399 -19.43 -3.41 -1.50
C ALA A 399 -18.83 -4.80 -1.37
N LYS A 400 -17.48 -4.88 -1.28
CA LYS A 400 -16.79 -6.13 -0.98
C LYS A 400 -16.61 -6.35 0.52
N ALA A 401 -16.15 -5.32 1.22
CA ALA A 401 -15.86 -5.36 2.66
C ALA A 401 -14.97 -6.57 3.01
N ASN A 402 -13.89 -6.74 2.25
CA ASN A 402 -12.98 -7.88 2.37
C ASN A 402 -12.18 -7.83 3.67
N THR A 403 -11.86 -6.62 4.12
CA THR A 403 -11.07 -6.37 5.31
C THR A 403 -11.98 -6.04 6.49
N ILE A 404 -11.62 -6.57 7.65
CA ILE A 404 -12.41 -6.53 8.89
C ILE A 404 -12.74 -5.12 9.41
N ASN A 405 -12.03 -4.09 8.93
CA ASN A 405 -12.12 -2.71 9.40
C ASN A 405 -12.78 -1.77 8.38
N ASP A 406 -13.11 -2.27 7.19
CA ASP A 406 -13.49 -1.42 6.06
C ASP A 406 -14.75 -0.59 6.33
N VAL A 407 -15.87 -1.28 6.61
CA VAL A 407 -17.16 -0.63 6.88
C VAL A 407 -17.08 0.30 8.10
N PRO A 408 -16.49 -0.11 9.24
CA PRO A 408 -16.24 0.80 10.36
C PRO A 408 -15.38 2.01 10.00
N PHE A 409 -14.34 1.85 9.17
CA PHE A 409 -13.47 2.94 8.76
C PHE A 409 -14.23 3.98 7.94
N VAL A 410 -14.94 3.54 6.90
CA VAL A 410 -15.71 4.44 6.02
C VAL A 410 -16.77 5.21 6.81
N THR A 411 -17.55 4.50 7.63
CA THR A 411 -18.69 5.10 8.35
C THR A 411 -18.25 6.02 9.49
N ASN A 412 -17.27 5.62 10.29
CA ASN A 412 -16.86 6.38 11.48
C ASN A 412 -15.83 7.45 11.19
N TYR A 413 -15.03 7.29 10.13
CA TYR A 413 -13.90 8.17 9.80
C TYR A 413 -14.10 8.91 8.48
N LEU A 414 -14.22 8.24 7.33
CA LEU A 414 -14.36 8.95 6.05
C LEU A 414 -15.68 9.74 5.92
N LYS A 415 -16.71 9.37 6.68
CA LYS A 415 -18.05 10.02 6.66
C LYS A 415 -18.70 10.03 5.28
N ALA A 416 -18.42 9.01 4.48
CA ALA A 416 -19.00 8.83 3.15
C ALA A 416 -19.93 7.61 3.15
N ASN A 417 -20.94 7.64 2.28
CA ASN A 417 -21.80 6.50 1.98
C ASN A 417 -21.61 6.09 0.52
N TYR A 418 -21.44 4.80 0.30
CA TYR A 418 -21.37 4.20 -1.03
C TYR A 418 -22.78 4.14 -1.64
N VAL A 419 -22.94 4.68 -2.84
CA VAL A 419 -24.23 4.69 -3.56
C VAL A 419 -24.23 3.61 -4.64
N SER A 420 -23.23 3.61 -5.51
CA SER A 420 -23.09 2.61 -6.56
C SER A 420 -21.68 2.58 -7.11
N ASP A 421 -21.38 1.46 -7.75
CA ASP A 421 -20.20 1.32 -8.60
C ASP A 421 -20.43 2.18 -9.84
N GLY A 422 -19.42 2.95 -10.22
CA GLY A 422 -19.48 3.80 -11.40
C GLY A 422 -19.52 2.99 -12.67
N SER A 423 -19.82 3.63 -13.80
CA SER A 423 -19.53 3.01 -15.10
C SER A 423 -19.30 4.05 -16.16
N ALA A 424 -18.42 3.74 -17.12
CA ALA A 424 -18.00 4.66 -18.18
C ALA A 424 -17.62 6.05 -17.63
N GLY A 425 -16.88 6.05 -16.52
CA GLY A 425 -16.43 7.27 -15.84
C GLY A 425 -17.54 8.15 -15.30
N ASN A 426 -18.79 7.67 -15.19
CA ASN A 426 -19.96 8.49 -14.88
C ASN A 426 -20.08 9.75 -15.77
N GLY A 427 -19.58 9.66 -17.01
CA GLY A 427 -19.52 10.77 -17.97
C GLY A 427 -18.22 11.58 -17.97
N TYR A 428 -17.21 11.20 -17.17
CA TYR A 428 -15.86 11.81 -17.10
C TYR A 428 -15.85 13.31 -16.77
N ALA A 429 -16.92 13.81 -16.16
CA ALA A 429 -17.07 15.21 -15.80
C ALA A 429 -17.13 15.37 -14.28
N LEU A 430 -16.70 16.53 -13.80
CA LEU A 430 -16.84 16.93 -12.40
C LEU A 430 -17.31 18.38 -12.31
N GLU A 431 -18.17 18.64 -11.34
CA GLU A 431 -18.70 19.97 -11.04
C GLU A 431 -18.79 20.19 -9.53
N GLY A 432 -18.37 21.39 -9.10
CA GLY A 432 -18.55 21.91 -7.75
C GLY A 432 -20.01 22.13 -7.39
N VAL A 433 -20.43 21.64 -6.23
CA VAL A 433 -21.81 21.83 -5.75
C VAL A 433 -22.01 23.30 -5.35
N PRO A 434 -23.04 23.99 -5.86
CA PRO A 434 -23.36 25.37 -5.47
C PRO A 434 -23.61 25.51 -3.96
N GLY A 435 -23.17 26.62 -3.37
CA GLY A 435 -23.23 26.89 -1.94
C GLY A 435 -22.15 26.21 -1.10
N THR A 436 -21.17 25.55 -1.74
CA THR A 436 -20.05 24.89 -1.06
C THR A 436 -18.73 25.59 -1.36
N PRO A 437 -17.65 25.34 -0.59
CA PRO A 437 -16.32 25.88 -0.89
C PRO A 437 -15.76 25.52 -2.28
N PHE A 438 -16.35 24.52 -2.95
CA PHE A 438 -15.94 24.03 -4.25
C PHE A 438 -16.83 24.55 -5.40
N GLU A 439 -17.84 25.37 -5.11
CA GLU A 439 -18.71 25.99 -6.11
C GLU A 439 -17.90 26.64 -7.25
N GLY A 440 -18.37 26.46 -8.49
CA GLY A 440 -17.79 27.04 -9.69
C GLY A 440 -16.61 26.26 -10.30
N ILE A 441 -16.09 25.25 -9.61
CA ILE A 441 -15.10 24.34 -10.21
C ILE A 441 -15.81 23.45 -11.23
N THR A 442 -15.27 23.39 -12.44
CA THR A 442 -15.70 22.43 -13.48
C THR A 442 -14.48 21.81 -14.14
N GLY A 443 -14.63 20.59 -14.64
CA GLY A 443 -13.59 19.94 -15.42
C GLY A 443 -13.92 18.51 -15.79
N THR A 444 -12.90 17.79 -16.24
CA THR A 444 -12.97 16.38 -16.62
C THR A 444 -11.81 15.60 -16.05
N PHE A 445 -12.00 14.29 -15.91
CA PHE A 445 -10.94 13.33 -15.60
C PHE A 445 -10.77 12.33 -16.73
N ASP A 446 -9.63 11.65 -16.74
CA ASP A 446 -9.14 10.93 -17.90
C ASP A 446 -10.02 9.70 -18.24
N ASN A 447 -10.37 9.59 -19.51
CA ASN A 447 -11.08 8.47 -20.13
C ASN A 447 -10.14 7.50 -20.87
N GLY A 448 -8.84 7.61 -20.62
CA GLY A 448 -7.77 6.87 -21.27
C GLY A 448 -7.12 7.61 -22.44
N SER A 449 -7.48 8.87 -22.71
CA SER A 449 -6.92 9.69 -23.81
C SER A 449 -6.11 10.90 -23.35
N GLY A 450 -6.14 11.23 -22.05
CA GLY A 450 -5.48 12.38 -21.42
C GLY A 450 -4.05 12.10 -20.92
N GLY A 451 -3.47 10.96 -21.30
CA GLY A 451 -2.09 10.59 -20.94
C GLY A 451 -1.91 10.08 -19.51
N MET A 452 -2.98 9.67 -18.85
CA MET A 452 -2.98 9.02 -17.55
C MET A 452 -3.49 7.57 -17.68
N PHE A 453 -4.68 7.27 -17.17
CA PHE A 453 -5.36 5.99 -17.29
C PHE A 453 -6.87 6.22 -17.36
N ASN A 454 -7.60 5.23 -17.87
CA ASN A 454 -9.05 5.34 -17.99
C ASN A 454 -9.72 5.04 -16.64
N VAL A 455 -10.38 6.04 -16.06
CA VAL A 455 -11.14 5.89 -14.82
C VAL A 455 -12.54 5.35 -15.15
N LEU A 456 -12.64 4.03 -15.34
CA LEU A 456 -13.88 3.40 -15.78
C LEU A 456 -14.96 3.33 -14.68
N TYR A 457 -14.54 3.08 -13.43
CA TYR A 457 -15.41 2.76 -12.29
C TYR A 457 -15.23 3.75 -11.12
N PRO A 458 -15.44 5.05 -11.31
CA PRO A 458 -15.38 6.00 -10.20
C PRO A 458 -16.55 5.81 -9.23
N ASP A 459 -16.27 5.83 -7.92
CA ASP A 459 -17.29 5.60 -6.89
C ASP A 459 -18.35 6.69 -6.90
N VAL A 460 -19.63 6.29 -6.97
CA VAL A 460 -20.73 7.22 -6.70
C VAL A 460 -20.96 7.27 -5.21
N ILE A 461 -20.82 8.47 -4.63
CA ILE A 461 -20.83 8.65 -3.18
C ILE A 461 -21.86 9.69 -2.74
N SER A 462 -22.33 9.55 -1.50
CA SER A 462 -23.15 10.55 -0.81
C SER A 462 -22.57 10.85 0.58
N PRO A 463 -22.82 12.05 1.13
CA PRO A 463 -22.34 12.38 2.47
C PRO A 463 -23.08 11.60 3.55
N GLN A 464 -22.37 11.28 4.65
CA GLN A 464 -22.94 10.65 5.84
C GLN A 464 -22.54 11.43 7.11
N ALA A 465 -23.35 11.33 8.18
CA ALA A 465 -23.00 11.77 9.53
C ALA A 465 -22.44 13.21 9.65
N GLY A 466 -23.05 14.16 8.93
CA GLY A 466 -22.67 15.58 8.96
C GLY A 466 -21.66 16.00 7.89
N ALA A 467 -21.22 15.09 7.01
CA ALA A 467 -20.47 15.45 5.82
C ALA A 467 -21.33 16.27 4.83
N THR A 468 -20.65 16.99 3.95
CA THR A 468 -21.26 17.80 2.89
C THR A 468 -20.80 17.30 1.53
N LEU A 469 -21.73 17.14 0.58
CA LEU A 469 -21.38 16.85 -0.81
C LEU A 469 -20.76 18.11 -1.45
N ILE A 470 -19.55 17.99 -2.00
CA ILE A 470 -18.79 19.11 -2.58
C ILE A 470 -18.59 19.01 -4.09
N LEU A 471 -18.61 17.81 -4.65
CA LEU A 471 -18.50 17.58 -6.09
C LEU A 471 -19.57 16.59 -6.55
N ARG A 472 -19.98 16.71 -7.82
CA ARG A 472 -20.91 15.79 -8.50
C ARG A 472 -20.42 15.46 -9.90
N TYR A 473 -20.72 14.24 -10.37
CA TYR A 473 -20.55 13.86 -11.77
C TYR A 473 -21.67 14.45 -12.64
N ASN A 474 -22.88 14.51 -12.07
CA ASN A 474 -24.09 15.07 -12.69
C ASN A 474 -25.14 15.37 -11.60
N ALA A 475 -26.38 15.69 -12.01
CA ALA A 475 -27.45 16.08 -11.09
C ALA A 475 -27.81 15.04 -10.03
N THR A 476 -27.53 13.75 -10.24
CA THR A 476 -27.94 12.66 -9.34
C THR A 476 -26.78 11.88 -8.72
N GLN A 477 -25.57 12.02 -9.24
CA GLN A 477 -24.40 11.24 -8.81
C GLN A 477 -23.34 12.13 -8.15
N GLY A 478 -23.06 11.89 -6.87
CA GLY A 478 -22.03 12.60 -6.10
C GLY A 478 -20.63 12.04 -6.37
N ALA A 479 -19.63 12.93 -6.38
CA ALA A 479 -18.24 12.63 -6.74
C ALA A 479 -17.22 13.00 -5.65
N GLY A 480 -17.62 13.81 -4.67
CA GLY A 480 -16.73 14.24 -3.60
C GLY A 480 -17.47 14.74 -2.38
N ILE A 481 -16.95 14.46 -1.19
CA ILE A 481 -17.50 14.91 0.10
C ILE A 481 -16.41 15.61 0.93
N MET A 482 -16.83 16.52 1.81
CA MET A 482 -15.99 17.06 2.87
C MET A 482 -16.62 16.84 4.25
N TYR A 483 -15.80 16.75 5.28
CA TYR A 483 -16.23 16.70 6.67
C TYR A 483 -15.27 17.48 7.57
N VAL A 484 -15.82 18.25 8.51
CA VAL A 484 -15.05 18.86 9.60
C VAL A 484 -15.81 18.59 10.91
N GLY A 485 -15.19 17.85 11.81
CA GLY A 485 -15.85 17.44 13.05
C GLY A 485 -15.16 16.25 13.74
N PRO A 486 -15.68 15.79 14.88
CA PRO A 486 -15.13 14.65 15.59
C PRO A 486 -15.34 13.33 14.82
N VAL A 487 -14.34 12.45 14.89
CA VAL A 487 -14.37 11.11 14.29
C VAL A 487 -14.03 10.03 15.32
N GLY A 488 -14.44 8.79 15.05
CA GLY A 488 -14.19 7.68 15.96
C GLY A 488 -14.67 7.98 17.38
N SER A 489 -13.75 7.88 18.33
CA SER A 489 -13.99 8.17 19.75
C SER A 489 -13.50 9.56 20.20
N SER A 490 -12.93 10.34 19.29
CA SER A 490 -12.28 11.62 19.60
C SER A 490 -13.26 12.78 19.75
N THR A 491 -12.88 13.76 20.57
CA THR A 491 -13.56 15.07 20.66
C THR A 491 -12.87 16.14 19.82
N LEU A 492 -11.70 15.85 19.23
CA LEU A 492 -10.99 16.77 18.35
C LEU A 492 -11.59 16.74 16.95
N ASN A 493 -11.65 17.89 16.30
CA ASN A 493 -12.13 17.98 14.93
C ASN A 493 -11.05 17.52 13.95
N ALA A 494 -11.35 16.47 13.19
CA ALA A 494 -10.62 16.13 11.97
C ALA A 494 -11.14 16.98 10.79
N SER A 495 -10.37 17.05 9.70
CA SER A 495 -10.80 17.63 8.43
C SER A 495 -10.57 16.63 7.31
N ILE A 496 -11.61 16.28 6.55
CA ILE A 496 -11.54 15.24 5.52
C ILE A 496 -12.09 15.80 4.23
N VAL A 497 -11.40 15.50 3.12
CA VAL A 497 -11.92 15.63 1.76
C VAL A 497 -11.69 14.29 1.07
N TYR A 498 -12.77 13.68 0.57
CA TYR A 498 -12.71 12.43 -0.19
C TYR A 498 -13.31 12.63 -1.59
N LEU A 499 -12.57 12.23 -2.62
CA LEU A 499 -13.03 12.19 -4.01
C LEU A 499 -13.16 10.74 -4.48
N GLY A 500 -14.32 10.37 -5.03
CA GLY A 500 -14.60 9.04 -5.62
C GLY A 500 -13.95 8.81 -6.99
N PHE A 501 -12.97 9.63 -7.35
CA PHE A 501 -12.15 9.50 -8.54
C PHE A 501 -10.73 9.98 -8.24
N PRO A 502 -9.71 9.52 -8.99
CA PRO A 502 -8.33 9.91 -8.77
C PRO A 502 -8.08 11.38 -9.13
N PHE A 503 -7.56 12.17 -8.20
CA PHE A 503 -7.25 13.59 -8.41
C PHE A 503 -6.22 13.79 -9.54
N GLU A 504 -5.22 12.93 -9.59
CA GLU A 504 -4.17 12.93 -10.59
C GLU A 504 -4.72 12.69 -12.00
N ALA A 505 -5.89 12.03 -12.13
CA ALA A 505 -6.54 11.76 -13.40
C ALA A 505 -7.34 12.96 -13.96
N ILE A 506 -7.57 14.02 -13.19
CA ILE A 506 -8.15 15.28 -13.71
C ILE A 506 -7.26 15.75 -14.86
N THR A 507 -7.85 16.11 -16.00
CA THR A 507 -7.08 16.36 -17.24
C THR A 507 -6.44 17.75 -17.25
N ALA A 508 -7.21 18.79 -16.91
CA ALA A 508 -6.75 20.17 -16.91
C ALA A 508 -5.94 20.51 -15.65
N SER A 509 -4.73 21.05 -15.83
CA SER A 509 -3.88 21.51 -14.72
C SER A 509 -4.51 22.66 -13.92
N THR A 510 -5.29 23.52 -14.58
CA THR A 510 -6.01 24.62 -13.93
C THR A 510 -7.11 24.10 -13.00
N THR A 511 -7.87 23.08 -13.41
CA THR A 511 -8.88 22.44 -12.56
C THR A 511 -8.22 21.74 -11.36
N ARG A 512 -7.10 21.02 -11.57
CA ARG A 512 -6.32 20.41 -10.47
C ARG A 512 -5.86 21.46 -9.46
N ALA A 513 -5.25 22.54 -9.94
CA ALA A 513 -4.77 23.62 -9.08
C ALA A 513 -5.92 24.29 -8.30
N ALA A 514 -7.04 24.57 -8.96
CA ALA A 514 -8.21 25.16 -8.30
C ALA A 514 -8.77 24.26 -7.19
N LEU A 515 -8.93 22.96 -7.46
CA LEU A 515 -9.43 22.00 -6.48
C LEU A 515 -8.45 21.86 -5.31
N ALA A 516 -7.16 21.69 -5.58
CA ALA A 516 -6.15 21.60 -4.52
C ALA A 516 -6.10 22.87 -3.66
N ASN A 517 -6.21 24.06 -4.26
CA ASN A 517 -6.29 25.31 -3.52
C ASN A 517 -7.49 25.35 -2.57
N ARG A 518 -8.68 24.90 -3.01
CA ARG A 518 -9.86 24.83 -2.11
C ARG A 518 -9.66 23.86 -0.95
N VAL A 519 -9.04 22.71 -1.19
CA VAL A 519 -8.71 21.75 -0.13
C VAL A 519 -7.72 22.37 0.86
N LEU A 520 -6.64 22.98 0.37
CA LEU A 520 -5.60 23.57 1.22
C LEU A 520 -6.12 24.76 2.02
N GLU A 521 -7.01 25.59 1.47
CA GLU A 521 -7.63 26.71 2.19
C GLU A 521 -8.66 26.23 3.23
N LEU A 522 -9.38 25.14 2.94
CA LEU A 522 -10.23 24.46 3.93
C LEU A 522 -9.41 23.93 5.10
N PHE A 523 -8.28 23.29 4.81
CA PHE A 523 -7.40 22.69 5.82
C PHE A 523 -6.59 23.74 6.58
N PHE A 524 -6.16 24.79 5.90
CA PHE A 524 -5.33 25.86 6.42
C PHE A 524 -5.92 27.22 6.03
N PRO A 525 -6.92 27.73 6.78
CA PRO A 525 -7.58 29.00 6.46
C PRO A 525 -6.63 30.20 6.30
N ALA A 526 -5.48 30.18 6.99
CA ALA A 526 -4.43 31.19 6.85
C ALA A 526 -3.80 31.28 5.44
N LEU A 527 -3.97 30.26 4.59
CA LEU A 527 -3.48 30.28 3.20
C LEU A 527 -4.38 31.08 2.25
N SER A 528 -5.61 31.42 2.67
CA SER A 528 -6.56 32.20 1.87
C SER A 528 -6.14 33.67 1.71
N SER A 529 -5.31 34.18 2.62
CA SER A 529 -4.79 35.55 2.57
C SER A 529 -3.48 35.68 1.78
N ILE A 530 -2.96 34.58 1.24
CA ILE A 530 -1.76 34.59 0.39
C ILE A 530 -2.26 34.73 -1.05
N GLU A 531 -2.16 35.96 -1.60
CA GLU A 531 -2.45 36.21 -3.02
C GLU A 531 -1.63 35.27 -3.90
N GLU A 532 -2.24 34.78 -4.98
CA GLU A 532 -1.57 34.00 -6.02
C GLU A 532 -0.52 34.88 -6.73
N TRP A 533 0.65 35.05 -6.13
CA TRP A 533 1.82 35.58 -6.83
C TRP A 533 2.31 34.53 -7.83
N ARG A 534 1.67 34.49 -9.00
CA ARG A 534 2.17 33.82 -10.19
C ARG A 534 3.06 34.79 -10.97
N GLU A 535 4.36 34.58 -10.87
CA GLU A 535 5.30 34.74 -11.99
C GLU A 535 6.50 33.81 -11.72
N TYR A 536 6.47 32.62 -12.34
CA TYR A 536 7.65 31.82 -12.67
C TYR A 536 7.45 31.20 -14.05
#